data_AF-A0A7X6NWE2-F1
#
_entry.id   AF-A0A7X6NWE2-F1
#
_cell.length_a   1.000
_cell.length_b   1.000
_cell.length_c   1.000
_cell.angle_alpha   90.00
_cell.angle_beta   90.00
_cell.angle_gamma   90.00
#
_symmetry.space_group_name_H-M   'P 1'
#
loop_
_entity.id
_entity.type
_entity.pdbx_description
1 polymer ?
#
loop_
_entity_poly.entity_id
_entity_poly.type
_entity_poly.pdbx_seq_one_letter_code
_entity_poly.pdbx_strand_id
1 'polypeptide(L)'
;MPGIAEKFLSEREISISSSTAADFYATLQLAFSGTEVYAHSNVGAPVEDRRRPGAPVCFYRGQSKSSHGLSSSLYRLIKDRMPLGMRATKAEDLMADAERRVLKVAQANGIVRGLTSLESLTILQHHGAPTRLIDVSSDWRAALYFACEENDGVDGRLFAFSLDPQRWIDFPRSKHDSDLVWWDEAEMRSLDWKHGVWPVLLPFSDARMVAQRGFFLVGGLVANYGGHNQYWGADGHYAPLNNNELRQVSSLSVSFSNELNDSDLSEALSGIMKPRRAGKWTCHGLTVRIPSAMKVQLREMLSSDGVSEDSIYPPLTETTRLLKHVATG
;
A
#
# COMPACT_ATOMS: atom_id res chain seq x y z
N MET A 1 -13.85 22.78 3.00
CA MET A 1 -12.80 22.74 1.96
C MET A 1 -12.18 21.36 1.97
N PRO A 2 -11.87 20.76 0.80
CA PRO A 2 -11.22 19.45 0.74
C PRO A 2 -9.85 19.49 1.43
N GLY A 3 -9.48 18.38 2.08
CA GLY A 3 -8.18 18.25 2.75
C GLY A 3 -7.02 18.22 1.76
N ILE A 4 -5.79 18.38 2.26
CA ILE A 4 -4.56 18.43 1.44
C ILE A 4 -4.43 17.18 0.55
N ALA A 5 -4.65 16.00 1.12
CA ALA A 5 -4.58 14.74 0.39
C ALA A 5 -5.56 14.69 -0.78
N GLU A 6 -6.81 15.08 -0.54
CA GLU A 6 -7.84 15.07 -1.58
C GLU A 6 -7.50 16.01 -2.71
N LYS A 7 -7.13 17.26 -2.37
CA LYS A 7 -6.74 18.26 -3.36
C LYS A 7 -5.56 17.77 -4.21
N PHE A 8 -4.53 17.23 -3.57
CA PHE A 8 -3.30 16.85 -4.27
C PHE A 8 -3.50 15.66 -5.20
N LEU A 9 -4.25 14.66 -4.73
CA LEU A 9 -4.48 13.42 -5.48
C LEU A 9 -5.55 13.61 -6.56
N SER A 10 -6.57 14.45 -6.35
CA SER A 10 -7.56 14.76 -7.39
C SER A 10 -6.94 15.48 -8.59
N GLU A 11 -5.90 16.29 -8.37
CA GLU A 11 -5.13 16.93 -9.44
C GLU A 11 -4.32 15.93 -10.28
N ARG A 12 -4.20 14.66 -9.85
CA ARG A 12 -3.32 13.62 -10.44
C ARG A 12 -4.07 12.33 -10.74
N GLU A 13 -5.38 12.42 -10.81
CA GLU A 13 -6.26 11.28 -10.94
C GLU A 13 -6.47 10.93 -12.40
N ILE A 14 -6.29 9.66 -12.73
CA ILE A 14 -6.56 9.18 -14.08
C ILE A 14 -8.07 9.13 -14.26
N SER A 15 -8.55 9.91 -15.23
CA SER A 15 -9.98 10.02 -15.52
C SER A 15 -10.44 8.83 -16.35
N ILE A 16 -11.48 8.14 -15.88
CA ILE A 16 -12.17 7.09 -16.64
C ILE A 16 -13.53 7.65 -17.07
N SER A 17 -13.66 7.95 -18.35
CA SER A 17 -14.88 8.50 -18.95
C SER A 17 -15.91 7.39 -19.21
N SER A 18 -16.49 6.85 -18.15
CA SER A 18 -17.54 5.83 -18.23
C SER A 18 -18.81 6.30 -17.52
N SER A 19 -19.97 6.11 -18.16
CA SER A 19 -21.28 6.45 -17.59
C SER A 19 -21.92 5.29 -16.82
N THR A 20 -21.46 4.06 -17.06
CA THR A 20 -21.97 2.84 -16.39
C THR A 20 -20.86 2.17 -15.59
N ALA A 21 -21.24 1.46 -14.51
CA ALA A 21 -20.29 0.67 -13.73
C ALA A 21 -19.65 -0.45 -14.57
N ALA A 22 -20.40 -1.03 -15.52
CA ALA A 22 -19.91 -2.10 -16.39
C ALA A 22 -18.77 -1.63 -17.30
N ASP A 23 -18.92 -0.48 -17.96
CA ASP A 23 -17.86 0.09 -18.81
C ASP A 23 -16.64 0.50 -17.98
N PHE A 24 -16.88 1.03 -16.78
CA PHE A 24 -15.83 1.38 -15.83
C PHE A 24 -15.03 0.13 -15.41
N TYR A 25 -15.73 -0.95 -15.04
CA TYR A 25 -15.11 -2.22 -14.67
C TYR A 25 -14.33 -2.84 -15.84
N ALA A 26 -14.89 -2.83 -17.05
CA ALA A 26 -14.23 -3.32 -18.25
C ALA A 26 -12.95 -2.53 -18.56
N THR A 27 -12.95 -1.21 -18.32
CA THR A 27 -11.77 -0.36 -18.49
C THR A 27 -10.66 -0.72 -17.51
N LEU A 28 -11.00 -0.90 -16.22
CA LEU A 28 -10.04 -1.38 -15.22
C LEU A 28 -9.48 -2.75 -15.59
N GLN A 29 -10.35 -3.67 -16.00
CA GLN A 29 -9.95 -5.02 -16.38
C GLN A 29 -9.00 -5.00 -17.58
N LEU A 30 -9.30 -4.22 -18.62
CA LEU A 30 -8.44 -4.10 -19.80
C LEU A 30 -7.05 -3.57 -19.42
N ALA A 31 -7.02 -2.50 -18.62
CA ALA A 31 -5.77 -1.83 -18.26
C ALA A 31 -4.90 -2.67 -17.32
N PHE A 32 -5.48 -3.29 -16.28
CA PHE A 32 -4.74 -4.06 -15.29
C PHE A 32 -4.42 -5.50 -15.72
N SER A 33 -5.15 -6.09 -16.67
CA SER A 33 -4.81 -7.44 -17.16
C SER A 33 -3.46 -7.49 -17.88
N GLY A 34 -2.97 -6.36 -18.38
CA GLY A 34 -1.67 -6.24 -19.05
C GLY A 34 -0.49 -5.93 -18.14
N THR A 35 -0.69 -5.76 -16.83
CA THR A 35 0.39 -5.39 -15.91
C THR A 35 1.11 -6.61 -15.37
N GLU A 36 2.44 -6.53 -15.27
CA GLU A 36 3.26 -7.53 -14.58
C GLU A 36 2.89 -7.59 -13.09
N VAL A 37 2.42 -8.75 -12.64
CA VAL A 37 2.11 -9.02 -11.24
C VAL A 37 3.27 -9.78 -10.60
N TYR A 38 3.53 -9.53 -9.32
CA TYR A 38 4.51 -10.33 -8.59
C TYR A 38 4.01 -11.76 -8.42
N ALA A 39 4.68 -12.74 -9.04
CA ALA A 39 4.32 -14.14 -8.91
C ALA A 39 4.78 -14.69 -7.55
N HIS A 40 3.83 -15.09 -6.72
CA HIS A 40 4.07 -15.72 -5.42
C HIS A 40 3.15 -16.93 -5.22
N SER A 41 3.59 -17.88 -4.41
CA SER A 41 2.75 -18.98 -3.94
C SER A 41 1.67 -18.43 -3.01
N ASN A 42 0.65 -19.23 -2.75
CA ASN A 42 -0.43 -18.85 -1.83
C ASN A 42 0.08 -18.57 -0.41
N VAL A 43 1.25 -19.11 -0.03
CA VAL A 43 1.90 -18.83 1.27
C VAL A 43 2.94 -17.72 1.19
N GLY A 44 2.96 -16.92 0.11
CA GLY A 44 3.87 -15.78 -0.02
C GLY A 44 5.33 -16.16 -0.32
N ALA A 45 5.60 -17.35 -0.85
CA ALA A 45 6.94 -17.69 -1.33
C ALA A 45 7.09 -17.28 -2.81
N PRO A 46 8.19 -16.66 -3.24
CA PRO A 46 8.43 -16.42 -4.67
C PRO A 46 8.37 -17.75 -5.46
N VAL A 47 7.65 -17.78 -6.58
CA VAL A 47 7.48 -19.02 -7.38
C VAL A 47 8.71 -19.34 -8.25
N GLU A 48 9.53 -18.32 -8.56
CA GLU A 48 10.74 -18.48 -9.38
C GLU A 48 11.94 -17.72 -8.80
N ASP A 49 13.14 -18.27 -8.99
CA ASP A 49 14.44 -17.65 -8.68
C ASP A 49 14.71 -16.52 -9.70
N ARG A 50 14.12 -15.34 -9.47
CA ARG A 50 14.30 -14.15 -10.33
C ARG A 50 15.71 -13.57 -10.15
N ARG A 51 16.75 -14.24 -10.66
CA ARG A 51 18.15 -13.75 -10.70
C ARG A 51 18.42 -12.68 -11.77
N ARG A 52 17.40 -12.08 -12.37
CA ARG A 52 17.54 -10.96 -13.32
C ARG A 52 16.80 -9.75 -12.76
N PRO A 53 17.31 -8.51 -12.94
CA PRO A 53 16.56 -7.32 -12.56
C PRO A 53 15.17 -7.42 -13.21
N GLY A 54 14.15 -7.62 -12.38
CA GLY A 54 12.80 -7.84 -12.85
C GLY A 54 12.29 -6.57 -13.49
N ALA A 55 11.44 -6.70 -14.51
CA ALA A 55 10.55 -5.59 -14.83
C ALA A 55 9.81 -5.16 -13.55
N PRO A 56 9.52 -3.86 -13.36
CA PRO A 56 8.68 -3.42 -12.26
C PRO A 56 7.38 -4.23 -12.21
N VAL A 57 6.88 -4.48 -11.01
CA VAL A 57 5.60 -5.18 -10.78
C VAL A 57 4.58 -4.23 -10.20
N CYS A 58 3.31 -4.50 -10.45
CA CYS A 58 2.20 -3.71 -9.98
C CYS A 58 1.64 -4.23 -8.65
N PHE A 59 1.35 -3.31 -7.73
CA PHE A 59 0.60 -3.56 -6.49
C PHE A 59 -0.55 -2.57 -6.36
N TYR A 60 -1.63 -2.97 -5.70
CA TYR A 60 -2.87 -2.20 -5.64
C TYR A 60 -3.34 -1.95 -4.22
N ARG A 61 -4.00 -0.81 -3.98
CA ARG A 61 -4.67 -0.54 -2.70
C ARG A 61 -5.98 0.19 -2.92
N GLY A 62 -7.06 -0.34 -2.34
CA GLY A 62 -8.33 0.36 -2.24
C GLY A 62 -8.44 1.19 -0.98
N GLN A 63 -9.13 2.32 -1.08
CA GLN A 63 -9.59 3.10 0.06
C GLN A 63 -11.05 3.47 -0.17
N SER A 64 -11.90 3.16 0.81
CA SER A 64 -13.35 3.42 0.73
C SER A 64 -13.70 4.91 0.73
N LYS A 65 -12.76 5.80 1.05
CA LYS A 65 -12.91 7.26 0.96
C LYS A 65 -11.78 7.86 0.12
N SER A 66 -12.11 8.57 -0.95
CA SER A 66 -11.14 9.26 -1.80
C SER A 66 -10.35 10.30 -1.00
N SER A 67 -10.98 10.98 -0.05
CA SER A 67 -10.35 12.05 0.72
C SER A 67 -9.17 11.62 1.61
N HIS A 68 -8.97 10.31 1.81
CA HIS A 68 -7.88 9.78 2.61
C HIS A 68 -6.55 9.75 1.82
N GLY A 69 -5.47 10.13 2.50
CA GLY A 69 -4.11 9.93 2.01
C GLY A 69 -3.58 8.52 2.28
N LEU A 70 -2.52 8.14 1.57
CA LEU A 70 -1.82 6.86 1.71
C LEU A 70 -0.98 6.83 2.99
N SER A 71 -1.62 6.59 4.13
CA SER A 71 -0.98 6.66 5.44
C SER A 71 -1.02 5.33 6.19
N SER A 72 -0.03 5.08 7.04
CA SER A 72 -0.01 3.92 7.93
C SER A 72 -0.84 4.17 9.19
N SER A 73 -1.35 3.10 9.80
CA SER A 73 -2.17 3.19 11.03
C SER A 73 -1.37 3.81 12.17
N LEU A 74 -0.09 3.47 12.31
CA LEU A 74 0.79 4.08 13.30
C LEU A 74 1.00 5.57 13.06
N TYR A 75 1.30 5.98 11.82
CA TYR A 75 1.47 7.41 11.52
C TYR A 75 0.19 8.19 11.83
N ARG A 76 -0.98 7.70 11.41
CA ARG A 76 -2.26 8.36 11.72
C ARG A 76 -2.49 8.56 13.22
N LEU A 77 -2.05 7.61 14.04
CA LEU A 77 -2.19 7.64 15.49
C LEU A 77 -1.27 8.68 16.16
N ILE A 78 -0.09 8.95 15.60
CA ILE A 78 0.93 9.80 16.23
C ILE A 78 1.23 11.10 15.49
N LYS A 79 0.62 11.36 14.32
CA LYS A 79 0.89 12.54 13.50
C LYS A 79 0.73 13.87 14.26
N ASP A 80 -0.20 13.94 15.21
CA ASP A 80 -0.45 15.17 15.99
C ASP A 80 0.70 15.49 16.97
N ARG A 81 1.62 14.53 17.19
CA ARG A 81 2.87 14.74 17.93
C ARG A 81 4.00 15.28 17.05
N MET A 82 3.76 15.47 15.76
CA MET A 82 4.73 15.96 14.76
C MET A 82 4.34 17.37 14.30
N PRO A 83 4.64 18.43 15.07
CA PRO A 83 4.31 19.80 14.70
C PRO A 83 4.99 20.23 13.39
N LEU A 84 4.42 21.25 12.77
CA LEU A 84 4.97 21.88 11.57
C LEU A 84 6.43 22.30 11.79
N GLY A 85 7.29 22.03 10.80
CA GLY A 85 8.72 22.34 10.88
C GLY A 85 9.56 21.32 11.66
N MET A 86 8.96 20.26 12.23
CA MET A 86 9.71 19.16 12.82
C MET A 86 10.67 18.54 11.79
N ARG A 87 11.94 18.37 12.19
CA ARG A 87 12.96 17.71 11.38
C ARG A 87 12.55 16.28 11.04
N ALA A 88 12.77 15.86 9.80
CA ALA A 88 12.40 14.52 9.35
C ALA A 88 13.08 13.39 10.15
N THR A 89 14.31 13.59 10.62
CA THR A 89 14.96 12.65 11.56
C THR A 89 14.17 12.49 12.84
N LYS A 90 13.74 13.59 13.46
CA LYS A 90 12.98 13.54 14.71
C LYS A 90 11.60 12.89 14.55
N ALA A 91 10.97 13.08 13.39
CA ALA A 91 9.72 12.39 13.06
C ALA A 91 9.92 10.87 12.91
N GLU A 92 11.02 10.43 12.28
CA GLU A 92 11.39 9.01 12.25
C GLU A 92 11.68 8.45 13.65
N ASP A 93 12.38 9.19 14.51
CA ASP A 93 12.63 8.77 15.90
C ASP A 93 11.30 8.51 16.63
N LEU A 94 10.31 9.39 16.45
CA LEU A 94 8.98 9.23 17.05
C LEU A 94 8.25 7.98 16.55
N MET A 95 8.36 7.65 15.26
CA MET A 95 7.82 6.41 14.69
C MET A 95 8.53 5.19 15.28
N ALA A 96 9.86 5.19 15.31
CA ALA A 96 10.67 4.10 15.85
C ALA A 96 10.39 3.88 17.35
N ASP A 97 10.29 4.94 18.15
CA ASP A 97 9.93 4.86 19.56
C ASP A 97 8.53 4.27 19.75
N ALA A 98 7.58 4.59 18.87
CA ALA A 98 6.24 4.03 18.92
C ALA A 98 6.21 2.55 18.54
N GLU A 99 6.96 2.15 17.52
CA GLU A 99 7.13 0.73 17.14
C GLU A 99 7.75 -0.08 18.27
N ARG A 100 8.81 0.42 18.90
CA ARG A 100 9.44 -0.26 20.06
C ARG A 100 8.44 -0.47 21.19
N ARG A 101 7.58 0.52 21.48
CA ARG A 101 6.52 0.38 22.49
C ARG A 101 5.49 -0.68 22.09
N VAL A 102 5.00 -0.65 20.85
CA VAL A 102 4.02 -1.62 20.33
C VAL A 102 4.58 -3.03 20.40
N LEU A 103 5.80 -3.26 19.89
CA LEU A 103 6.46 -4.57 19.88
C LEU A 103 6.76 -5.08 21.29
N LYS A 104 7.24 -4.20 22.19
CA LYS A 104 7.48 -4.57 23.59
C LYS A 104 6.20 -5.04 24.29
N VAL A 105 5.08 -4.35 24.07
CA VAL A 105 3.78 -4.75 24.64
C VAL A 105 3.29 -6.05 24.02
N ALA A 106 3.39 -6.21 22.69
CA ALA A 106 3.00 -7.45 22.01
C ALA A 106 3.80 -8.66 22.51
N GLN A 107 5.11 -8.49 22.69
CA GLN A 107 6.01 -9.53 23.22
C GLN A 107 5.67 -9.87 24.67
N ALA A 108 5.44 -8.88 25.53
CA ALA A 108 5.07 -9.09 26.93
C ALA A 108 3.74 -9.85 27.10
N ASN A 109 2.81 -9.70 26.14
CA ASN A 109 1.54 -10.42 26.10
C ASN A 109 1.64 -11.78 25.38
N GLY A 110 2.83 -12.18 24.92
CA GLY A 110 3.06 -13.48 24.27
C GLY A 110 2.49 -13.62 22.87
N ILE A 111 1.96 -12.53 22.27
CA ILE A 111 1.27 -12.54 20.97
C ILE A 111 2.23 -12.92 19.83
N VAL A 112 3.49 -12.51 19.94
CA VAL A 112 4.50 -12.62 18.87
C VAL A 112 5.73 -13.44 19.29
N ARG A 113 5.54 -14.41 20.18
CA ARG A 113 6.65 -15.21 20.72
C ARG A 113 7.35 -16.01 19.61
N GLY A 114 8.68 -15.88 19.54
CA GLY A 114 9.50 -16.62 18.58
C GLY A 114 9.52 -16.02 17.17
N LEU A 115 8.89 -14.86 16.98
CA LEU A 115 8.92 -14.10 15.74
C LEU A 115 10.00 -13.01 15.81
N THR A 116 10.59 -12.69 14.67
CA THR A 116 11.37 -11.45 14.51
C THR A 116 10.46 -10.22 14.64
N SER A 117 11.03 -9.04 14.86
CA SER A 117 10.26 -7.79 14.94
C SER A 117 9.50 -7.47 13.65
N LEU A 118 10.04 -7.82 12.48
CA LEU A 118 9.34 -7.62 11.20
C LEU A 118 8.13 -8.57 11.06
N GLU A 119 8.31 -9.85 11.38
CA GLU A 119 7.20 -10.84 11.43
C GLU A 119 6.16 -10.46 12.49
N SER A 120 6.60 -9.92 13.62
CA SER A 120 5.70 -9.42 14.66
C SER A 120 4.82 -8.29 14.13
N LEU A 121 5.37 -7.34 13.35
CA LEU A 121 4.59 -6.26 12.76
C LEU A 121 3.53 -6.76 11.77
N THR A 122 3.81 -7.79 10.97
CA THR A 122 2.81 -8.30 10.02
C THR A 122 1.64 -8.97 10.73
N ILE A 123 1.92 -9.78 11.76
CA ILE A 123 0.87 -10.38 12.60
C ILE A 123 0.05 -9.31 13.32
N LEU A 124 0.72 -8.29 13.87
CA LEU A 124 0.03 -7.18 14.54
C LEU A 124 -0.86 -6.39 13.57
N GLN A 125 -0.37 -6.10 12.37
CA GLN A 125 -1.14 -5.41 11.33
C GLN A 125 -2.39 -6.21 10.94
N HIS A 126 -2.25 -7.52 10.78
CA HIS A 126 -3.38 -8.41 10.49
C HIS A 126 -4.47 -8.34 11.59
N HIS A 127 -4.07 -8.24 12.86
CA HIS A 127 -4.98 -8.07 14.00
C HIS A 127 -5.38 -6.60 14.27
N GLY A 128 -5.10 -5.67 13.35
CA GLY A 128 -5.52 -4.27 13.45
C GLY A 128 -4.71 -3.41 14.43
N ALA A 129 -3.57 -3.90 14.93
CA ALA A 129 -2.66 -3.09 15.74
C ALA A 129 -2.01 -1.98 14.88
N PRO A 130 -1.63 -0.84 15.50
CA PRO A 130 -1.00 0.26 14.76
C PRO A 130 0.41 -0.12 14.33
N THR A 131 0.65 -0.17 13.01
CA THR A 131 1.97 -0.44 12.43
C THR A 131 2.31 0.59 11.36
N ARG A 132 3.58 0.64 10.94
CA ARG A 132 4.01 1.47 9.81
C ARG A 132 3.70 0.86 8.44
N LEU A 133 3.25 -0.40 8.41
CA LEU A 133 3.00 -1.13 7.18
C LEU A 133 1.78 -0.55 6.46
N ILE A 134 1.82 -0.56 5.13
CA ILE A 134 0.69 -0.25 4.27
C ILE A 134 0.28 -1.53 3.55
N ASP A 135 -0.95 -1.99 3.78
CA ASP A 135 -1.47 -3.16 3.07
C ASP A 135 -1.65 -2.84 1.59
N VAL A 136 -1.14 -3.71 0.72
CA VAL A 136 -1.41 -3.69 -0.71
C VAL A 136 -1.70 -5.12 -1.17
N SER A 137 -2.33 -5.24 -2.32
CA SER A 137 -2.69 -6.52 -2.95
C SER A 137 -1.93 -6.65 -4.26
N SER A 138 -1.50 -7.86 -4.61
CA SER A 138 -1.06 -8.16 -5.98
C SER A 138 -2.24 -8.29 -6.96
N ASP A 139 -3.47 -8.33 -6.46
CA ASP A 139 -4.72 -8.41 -7.22
C ASP A 139 -5.53 -7.10 -7.13
N TRP A 140 -5.74 -6.46 -8.28
CA TRP A 140 -6.50 -5.22 -8.39
C TRP A 140 -7.97 -5.40 -8.02
N ARG A 141 -8.56 -6.58 -8.17
CA ARG A 141 -9.97 -6.84 -7.82
C ARG A 141 -10.18 -6.78 -6.31
N ALA A 142 -9.26 -7.36 -5.54
CA ALA A 142 -9.28 -7.26 -4.09
C ALA A 142 -9.12 -5.80 -3.63
N ALA A 143 -8.22 -5.04 -4.26
CA ALA A 143 -8.08 -3.61 -4.01
C ALA A 143 -9.34 -2.82 -4.39
N LEU A 144 -9.98 -3.12 -5.53
CA LEU A 144 -11.23 -2.48 -5.92
C LEU A 144 -12.36 -2.81 -4.93
N TYR A 145 -12.43 -4.05 -4.44
CA TYR A 145 -13.34 -4.43 -3.37
C TYR A 145 -13.15 -3.53 -2.15
N PHE A 146 -11.94 -3.33 -1.64
CA PHE A 146 -11.68 -2.41 -0.52
C PHE A 146 -12.02 -0.93 -0.82
N ALA A 147 -11.90 -0.51 -2.08
CA ALA A 147 -12.34 0.83 -2.47
C ALA A 147 -13.86 0.98 -2.46
N CYS A 148 -14.59 -0.14 -2.57
CA CYS A 148 -16.04 -0.17 -2.60
C CYS A 148 -16.68 -0.64 -1.30
N GLU A 149 -16.07 -1.49 -0.46
CA GLU A 149 -16.71 -2.24 0.62
C GLU A 149 -17.49 -1.39 1.64
N GLU A 150 -17.09 -0.13 1.83
CA GLU A 150 -17.69 0.78 2.79
C GLU A 150 -17.96 2.16 2.19
N ASN A 151 -18.71 2.96 2.96
CA ASN A 151 -18.94 4.38 2.71
C ASN A 151 -19.55 4.64 1.32
N ASP A 152 -20.65 3.95 1.00
CA ASP A 152 -21.32 3.99 -0.31
C ASP A 152 -21.69 5.40 -0.79
N GLY A 153 -21.99 6.31 0.16
CA GLY A 153 -22.37 7.68 -0.14
C GLY A 153 -21.22 8.62 -0.51
N VAL A 154 -19.97 8.15 -0.52
CA VAL A 154 -18.79 8.96 -0.90
C VAL A 154 -17.87 8.18 -1.82
N ASP A 155 -17.14 8.89 -2.66
CA ASP A 155 -16.22 8.26 -3.61
C ASP A 155 -15.11 7.49 -2.88
N GLY A 156 -14.69 6.37 -3.47
CA GLY A 156 -13.49 5.64 -3.08
C GLY A 156 -12.29 6.05 -3.94
N ARG A 157 -11.15 5.43 -3.67
CA ARG A 157 -9.92 5.59 -4.47
C ARG A 157 -9.19 4.26 -4.59
N LEU A 158 -8.77 3.95 -5.80
CA LEU A 158 -7.90 2.84 -6.13
C LEU A 158 -6.51 3.37 -6.46
N PHE A 159 -5.51 2.88 -5.76
CA PHE A 159 -4.10 3.14 -6.06
C PHE A 159 -3.51 1.96 -6.81
N ALA A 160 -2.61 2.27 -7.76
CA ALA A 160 -1.73 1.30 -8.39
C ALA A 160 -0.28 1.78 -8.23
N PHE A 161 0.61 0.87 -7.83
CA PHE A 161 2.01 1.15 -7.52
C PHE A 161 2.92 0.31 -8.40
N SER A 162 3.91 0.94 -9.01
CA SER A 162 5.02 0.27 -9.69
C SER A 162 6.23 0.26 -8.77
N LEU A 163 6.75 -0.94 -8.50
CA LEU A 163 7.89 -1.21 -7.64
C LEU A 163 8.79 -2.26 -8.28
N ASP A 164 10.09 -2.13 -8.08
CA ASP A 164 11.03 -3.20 -8.43
C ASP A 164 10.95 -4.30 -7.35
N PRO A 165 10.52 -5.53 -7.71
CA PRO A 165 10.42 -6.62 -6.75
C PRO A 165 11.78 -7.06 -6.19
N GLN A 166 12.89 -6.77 -6.88
CA GLN A 166 14.24 -7.07 -6.40
C GLN A 166 14.54 -6.34 -5.09
N ARG A 167 13.91 -5.19 -4.84
CA ARG A 167 14.07 -4.47 -3.58
C ARG A 167 13.67 -5.30 -2.37
N TRP A 168 12.69 -6.21 -2.51
CA TRP A 168 12.35 -7.14 -1.43
C TRP A 168 13.47 -8.16 -1.20
N ILE A 169 13.98 -8.75 -2.28
CA ILE A 169 15.04 -9.77 -2.23
C ILE A 169 16.31 -9.18 -1.59
N ASP A 170 16.60 -7.93 -1.91
CA ASP A 170 17.75 -7.18 -1.40
C ASP A 170 17.44 -6.47 -0.06
N PHE A 171 16.26 -6.68 0.52
CA PHE A 171 15.90 -6.04 1.78
C PHE A 171 16.81 -6.54 2.90
N PRO A 172 17.53 -5.64 3.61
CA PRO A 172 18.50 -6.06 4.59
C PRO A 172 17.83 -6.70 5.79
N ARG A 173 18.51 -7.71 6.34
CA ARG A 173 18.13 -8.31 7.63
C ARG A 173 18.67 -7.46 8.76
N SER A 174 17.90 -7.34 9.84
CA SER A 174 18.39 -6.72 11.07
C SER A 174 19.52 -7.54 11.68
N LYS A 175 20.38 -6.87 12.47
CA LYS A 175 21.48 -7.52 13.20
C LYS A 175 20.98 -8.46 14.29
N HIS A 176 19.79 -8.16 14.84
CA HIS A 176 19.13 -8.92 15.89
C HIS A 176 17.66 -9.13 15.52
N ASP A 177 17.14 -10.33 15.78
CA ASP A 177 15.73 -10.67 15.51
C ASP A 177 14.75 -9.75 16.24
N SER A 178 15.14 -9.19 17.39
CA SER A 178 14.34 -8.24 18.17
C SER A 178 14.34 -6.81 17.62
N ASP A 179 15.13 -6.51 16.59
CA ASP A 179 15.27 -5.18 16.02
C ASP A 179 14.64 -5.08 14.63
N LEU A 180 14.13 -3.89 14.31
CA LEU A 180 13.81 -3.52 12.93
C LEU A 180 15.05 -2.89 12.30
N VAL A 181 15.33 -3.20 11.03
CA VAL A 181 16.54 -2.72 10.35
C VAL A 181 16.62 -1.19 10.30
N TRP A 182 15.48 -0.52 10.22
CA TRP A 182 15.37 0.95 10.22
C TRP A 182 15.44 1.59 11.62
N TRP A 183 15.80 0.83 12.66
CA TRP A 183 16.14 1.38 13.97
C TRP A 183 17.63 1.71 14.12
N ASP A 184 18.46 1.23 13.20
CA ASP A 184 19.89 1.52 13.12
C ASP A 184 20.12 2.69 12.16
N GLU A 185 20.75 3.76 12.64
CA GLU A 185 20.96 4.97 11.84
C GLU A 185 21.88 4.74 10.64
N ALA A 186 22.86 3.86 10.75
CA ALA A 186 23.77 3.53 9.65
C ALA A 186 23.02 2.78 8.54
N GLU A 187 22.16 1.83 8.92
CA GLU A 187 21.30 1.11 7.98
C GLU A 187 20.25 2.04 7.32
N MET A 188 19.64 2.94 8.10
CA MET A 188 18.71 3.92 7.52
C MET A 188 19.38 4.78 6.44
N ARG A 189 20.64 5.16 6.65
CA ARG A 189 21.42 5.95 5.68
C ARG A 189 21.82 5.10 4.46
N SER A 190 22.26 3.86 4.66
CA SER A 190 22.66 2.97 3.56
C SER A 190 21.49 2.65 2.63
N LEU A 191 20.28 2.51 3.18
CA LEU A 191 19.05 2.20 2.44
C LEU A 191 18.37 3.40 1.79
N ASP A 192 18.82 4.62 2.08
CA ASP A 192 18.06 5.84 1.80
C ASP A 192 16.61 5.75 2.31
N TRP A 193 16.45 5.32 3.57
CA TRP A 193 15.19 4.86 4.16
C TRP A 193 13.98 5.78 3.96
N LYS A 194 14.17 7.09 4.06
CA LYS A 194 13.09 8.10 3.95
C LYS A 194 12.59 8.32 2.52
N HIS A 195 13.34 7.84 1.55
CA HIS A 195 13.06 7.99 0.13
C HIS A 195 12.77 6.63 -0.54
N GLY A 196 13.09 5.54 0.14
CA GLY A 196 12.84 4.18 -0.29
C GLY A 196 11.47 3.66 0.11
N VAL A 197 10.91 2.84 -0.76
CA VAL A 197 9.75 1.99 -0.49
C VAL A 197 10.13 0.56 -0.86
N TRP A 198 9.72 -0.40 -0.03
CA TRP A 198 9.99 -1.81 -0.20
C TRP A 198 8.69 -2.60 -0.09
N PRO A 199 8.38 -3.45 -1.09
CA PRO A 199 7.38 -4.48 -0.90
C PRO A 199 7.95 -5.54 0.04
N VAL A 200 7.15 -5.96 1.01
CA VAL A 200 7.49 -7.00 1.99
C VAL A 200 6.44 -8.09 1.88
N LEU A 201 6.94 -9.30 1.64
CA LEU A 201 6.16 -10.52 1.57
C LEU A 201 6.74 -11.50 2.60
N LEU A 202 6.04 -11.64 3.72
CA LEU A 202 6.38 -12.68 4.69
C LEU A 202 5.50 -13.90 4.43
N PRO A 203 5.98 -15.12 4.75
CA PRO A 203 5.19 -16.31 4.55
C PRO A 203 3.96 -16.28 5.47
N PHE A 204 2.80 -15.96 4.89
CA PHE A 204 1.56 -15.85 5.63
C PHE A 204 0.91 -17.22 5.77
N SER A 205 0.47 -17.55 6.99
CA SER A 205 -0.37 -18.72 7.28
C SER A 205 -1.83 -18.34 7.51
N ASP A 206 -2.14 -17.04 7.55
CA ASP A 206 -3.49 -16.55 7.79
C ASP A 206 -4.35 -16.52 6.52
N ALA A 207 -5.54 -17.12 6.59
CA ALA A 207 -6.41 -17.29 5.42
C ALA A 207 -6.88 -15.97 4.81
N ARG A 208 -7.08 -14.92 5.62
CA ARG A 208 -7.48 -13.59 5.12
C ARG A 208 -6.33 -12.97 4.32
N MET A 209 -5.10 -13.08 4.80
CA MET A 209 -3.94 -12.55 4.06
C MET A 209 -3.72 -13.26 2.72
N VAL A 210 -3.92 -14.59 2.71
CA VAL A 210 -3.84 -15.41 1.50
C VAL A 210 -4.93 -15.04 0.50
N ALA A 211 -6.19 -14.94 0.97
CA ALA A 211 -7.34 -14.54 0.18
C ALA A 211 -7.16 -13.18 -0.51
N GLN A 212 -6.57 -12.24 0.22
CA GLN A 212 -6.33 -10.88 -0.23
C GLN A 212 -5.12 -10.76 -1.16
N ARG A 213 -4.38 -11.85 -1.38
CA ARG A 213 -3.08 -11.85 -2.06
C ARG A 213 -2.19 -10.71 -1.54
N GLY A 214 -2.15 -10.61 -0.21
CA GLY A 214 -1.68 -9.44 0.52
C GLY A 214 -0.16 -9.30 0.52
N PHE A 215 0.30 -8.06 0.47
CA PHE A 215 1.67 -7.59 0.64
C PHE A 215 1.66 -6.38 1.57
N PHE A 216 2.83 -6.03 2.08
CA PHE A 216 3.01 -4.76 2.76
C PHE A 216 3.99 -3.87 2.01
N LEU A 217 3.72 -2.57 1.96
CA LEU A 217 4.74 -1.58 1.66
C LEU A 217 5.30 -1.02 2.96
N VAL A 218 6.63 -0.92 3.02
CA VAL A 218 7.37 -0.32 4.12
C VAL A 218 8.37 0.69 3.59
N GLY A 219 8.65 1.72 4.39
CA GLY A 219 9.62 2.77 4.09
C GLY A 219 9.60 3.82 5.20
N GLY A 220 10.54 4.75 5.14
CA GLY A 220 10.58 5.91 6.05
C GLY A 220 9.47 6.92 5.74
N LEU A 221 9.16 7.76 6.72
CA LEU A 221 8.29 8.90 6.52
C LEU A 221 8.90 9.79 5.44
N VAL A 222 8.10 10.03 4.40
CA VAL A 222 8.50 10.86 3.27
C VAL A 222 9.07 12.20 3.73
N ALA A 223 10.10 12.64 3.02
CA ALA A 223 10.76 13.91 3.22
C ALA A 223 11.01 14.63 1.89
N ASN A 224 10.87 15.96 1.89
CA ASN A 224 11.00 16.83 0.71
C ASN A 224 12.44 17.31 0.43
N TYR A 225 13.45 16.53 0.80
CA TYR A 225 14.84 16.82 0.45
C TYR A 225 15.40 15.70 -0.42
N GLY A 226 16.68 15.76 -0.81
CA GLY A 226 17.26 14.73 -1.71
C GLY A 226 16.74 14.75 -3.15
N GLY A 227 15.81 15.68 -3.47
CA GLY A 227 15.13 15.74 -4.76
C GLY A 227 13.78 15.02 -4.80
N HIS A 228 13.25 14.62 -3.65
CA HIS A 228 11.94 13.98 -3.50
C HIS A 228 10.84 15.02 -3.24
N ASN A 229 10.77 16.03 -4.12
CA ASN A 229 9.76 17.07 -4.05
C ASN A 229 8.52 16.69 -4.86
N GLN A 230 7.36 17.08 -4.34
CA GLN A 230 6.10 17.11 -5.10
C GLN A 230 5.52 18.51 -5.00
N TYR A 231 4.89 18.98 -6.08
CA TYR A 231 4.46 20.36 -6.26
C TYR A 231 2.95 20.40 -6.47
N TRP A 232 2.27 21.50 -6.12
CA TRP A 232 0.89 21.68 -6.56
C TRP A 232 0.82 21.95 -8.07
N GLY A 233 -0.32 21.64 -8.71
CA GLY A 233 -0.57 21.99 -10.10
C GLY A 233 0.22 21.17 -11.15
N ALA A 234 -0.25 21.21 -12.40
CA ALA A 234 0.38 20.55 -13.54
C ALA A 234 1.57 21.35 -14.12
N ASP A 235 1.58 22.65 -13.88
CA ASP A 235 2.45 23.66 -14.49
C ASP A 235 3.76 23.92 -13.72
N GLY A 236 3.95 23.29 -12.55
CA GLY A 236 5.22 23.34 -11.81
C GLY A 236 5.58 24.72 -11.22
N HIS A 237 4.67 25.69 -11.27
CA HIS A 237 4.88 27.04 -10.77
C HIS A 237 4.57 27.21 -9.27
N TYR A 238 4.00 26.19 -8.63
CA TYR A 238 3.66 26.24 -7.22
C TYR A 238 4.83 25.85 -6.32
N ALA A 239 4.80 26.33 -5.07
CA ALA A 239 5.76 25.92 -4.05
C ALA A 239 5.71 24.40 -3.81
N PRO A 240 6.86 23.74 -3.54
CA PRO A 240 6.88 22.33 -3.18
C PRO A 240 6.13 22.11 -1.87
N LEU A 241 5.48 20.95 -1.77
CA LEU A 241 4.87 20.50 -0.53
C LEU A 241 5.92 20.44 0.59
N ASN A 242 5.57 20.98 1.75
CA ASN A 242 6.38 20.77 2.95
C ASN A 242 6.18 19.34 3.50
N ASN A 243 7.05 18.90 4.40
CA ASN A 243 6.98 17.55 4.97
C ASN A 243 5.64 17.20 5.62
N ASN A 244 4.98 18.15 6.27
CA ASN A 244 3.67 17.90 6.89
C ASN A 244 2.58 17.69 5.83
N GLU A 245 2.64 18.45 4.73
CA GLU A 245 1.70 18.31 3.62
C GLU A 245 1.94 17.01 2.85
N LEU A 246 3.20 16.69 2.53
CA LEU A 246 3.57 15.41 1.91
C LEU A 246 3.05 14.22 2.70
N ARG A 247 3.23 14.23 4.03
CA ARG A 247 2.79 13.12 4.88
C ARG A 247 1.28 13.05 5.06
N GLN A 248 0.54 14.12 4.77
CA GLN A 248 -0.92 14.05 4.64
C GLN A 248 -1.33 13.35 3.36
N VAL A 249 -0.58 13.54 2.25
CA VAL A 249 -0.80 12.83 0.99
C VAL A 249 -0.40 11.36 1.10
N SER A 250 0.81 11.08 1.54
CA SER A 250 1.36 9.74 1.70
C SER A 250 2.41 9.71 2.80
N SER A 251 2.33 8.75 3.73
CA SER A 251 3.41 8.53 4.70
C SER A 251 4.66 7.92 4.05
N LEU A 252 4.53 7.28 2.88
CA LEU A 252 5.64 6.68 2.13
C LEU A 252 6.10 7.59 0.98
N SER A 253 7.35 7.41 0.55
CA SER A 253 7.95 8.12 -0.58
C SER A 253 7.47 7.58 -1.93
N VAL A 254 6.23 7.89 -2.28
CA VAL A 254 5.59 7.52 -3.56
C VAL A 254 5.53 8.74 -4.47
N SER A 255 6.01 8.56 -5.70
CA SER A 255 5.92 9.57 -6.76
C SER A 255 4.55 9.54 -7.43
N PHE A 256 3.76 10.59 -7.27
CA PHE A 256 2.52 10.81 -8.02
C PHE A 256 2.78 11.88 -9.10
N SER A 257 3.00 11.44 -10.34
CA SER A 257 3.27 12.34 -11.46
C SER A 257 1.98 12.98 -11.98
N ASN A 258 2.09 14.22 -12.45
CA ASN A 258 1.04 14.93 -13.20
C ASN A 258 1.20 14.75 -14.72
N GLU A 259 2.33 14.21 -15.19
CA GLU A 259 2.64 14.03 -16.62
C GLU A 259 1.70 13.06 -17.33
N LEU A 260 0.96 12.24 -16.56
CA LEU A 260 0.09 11.19 -17.06
C LEU A 260 -1.39 11.55 -16.93
N ASN A 261 -1.71 12.80 -16.56
CA ASN A 261 -3.10 13.21 -16.29
C ASN A 261 -3.98 13.19 -17.55
N ASP A 262 -3.40 13.48 -18.71
CA ASP A 262 -4.11 13.49 -20.00
C ASP A 262 -4.11 12.10 -20.68
N SER A 263 -3.42 11.12 -20.09
CA SER A 263 -3.33 9.76 -20.58
C SER A 263 -4.56 8.94 -20.16
N ASP A 264 -4.92 7.95 -20.99
CA ASP A 264 -5.82 6.90 -20.54
C ASP A 264 -5.12 6.00 -19.50
N LEU A 265 -5.91 5.16 -18.81
CA LEU A 265 -5.39 4.30 -17.73
C LEU A 265 -4.32 3.32 -18.20
N SER A 266 -4.45 2.77 -19.40
CA SER A 266 -3.48 1.82 -19.95
C SER A 266 -2.15 2.50 -20.26
N GLU A 267 -2.21 3.70 -20.84
CA GLU A 267 -1.02 4.51 -21.11
C GLU A 267 -0.35 4.96 -19.81
N ALA A 268 -1.12 5.44 -18.83
CA ALA A 268 -0.60 5.86 -17.53
C ALA A 268 0.10 4.70 -16.78
N LEU A 269 -0.51 3.50 -16.80
CA LEU A 269 0.10 2.28 -16.27
C LEU A 269 1.40 1.94 -16.98
N SER A 270 1.40 1.90 -18.31
CA SER A 270 2.62 1.69 -19.10
C SER A 270 3.70 2.72 -18.73
N GLY A 271 3.30 3.98 -18.52
CA GLY A 271 4.18 5.07 -18.09
C GLY A 271 4.91 4.82 -16.77
N ILE A 272 4.22 4.32 -15.74
CA ILE A 272 4.86 4.02 -14.44
C ILE A 272 5.57 2.67 -14.40
N MET A 273 5.22 1.74 -15.30
CA MET A 273 5.82 0.41 -15.38
C MET A 273 7.12 0.39 -16.22
N LYS A 274 7.41 1.46 -16.96
CA LYS A 274 8.69 1.60 -17.70
C LYS A 274 9.88 1.48 -16.74
N PRO A 275 10.88 0.62 -17.04
CA PRO A 275 12.13 0.58 -16.28
C PRO A 275 12.79 1.96 -16.30
N ARG A 276 12.91 2.59 -15.14
CA ARG A 276 13.59 3.89 -15.03
C ARG A 276 15.06 3.66 -14.71
N ARG A 277 15.96 4.31 -15.46
CA ARG A 277 17.38 4.41 -15.08
C ARG A 277 17.47 5.02 -13.68
N ALA A 278 18.23 4.40 -12.77
CA ALA A 278 18.59 4.88 -11.42
C ALA A 278 17.82 6.14 -10.96
N GLY A 279 16.50 6.01 -10.87
CA GLY A 279 15.61 7.12 -10.57
C GLY A 279 15.67 7.41 -9.09
N LYS A 280 15.43 8.66 -8.70
CA LYS A 280 15.38 9.03 -7.27
C LYS A 280 14.23 8.31 -6.56
N TRP A 281 13.12 8.12 -7.25
CA TRP A 281 11.93 7.46 -6.71
C TRP A 281 12.01 5.96 -6.93
N THR A 282 11.73 5.23 -5.86
CA THR A 282 11.72 3.76 -5.86
C THR A 282 10.32 3.20 -6.07
N CYS A 283 9.29 4.01 -5.84
CA CYS A 283 7.88 3.70 -6.03
C CYS A 283 7.20 4.80 -6.84
N HIS A 284 6.43 4.40 -7.85
CA HIS A 284 5.57 5.30 -8.62
C HIS A 284 4.12 4.91 -8.43
N GLY A 285 3.26 5.89 -8.17
CA GLY A 285 1.84 5.69 -7.90
C GLY A 285 0.95 6.33 -8.95
N LEU A 286 -0.15 5.66 -9.24
CA LEU A 286 -1.33 6.19 -9.93
C LEU A 286 -2.50 6.19 -8.96
N THR A 287 -3.48 7.03 -9.23
CA THR A 287 -4.77 7.00 -8.54
C THR A 287 -5.92 7.06 -9.54
N VAL A 288 -6.94 6.24 -9.28
CA VAL A 288 -8.23 6.25 -9.98
C VAL A 288 -9.31 6.47 -8.92
N ARG A 289 -10.23 7.41 -9.15
CA ARG A 289 -11.40 7.58 -8.29
C ARG A 289 -12.46 6.56 -8.62
N ILE A 290 -13.07 6.04 -7.56
CA ILE A 290 -14.18 5.11 -7.65
C ILE A 290 -15.45 5.90 -7.31
N PRO A 291 -16.31 6.23 -8.29
CA PRO A 291 -17.51 7.00 -8.01
C PRO A 291 -18.43 6.27 -7.02
N SER A 292 -18.89 6.99 -6.01
CA SER A 292 -19.87 6.50 -5.01
C SER A 292 -21.06 5.78 -5.65
N ALA A 293 -21.63 6.39 -6.69
CA ALA A 293 -22.79 5.85 -7.42
C ALA A 293 -22.54 4.48 -8.07
N MET A 294 -21.28 4.09 -8.32
CA MET A 294 -20.92 2.83 -8.97
C MET A 294 -20.55 1.72 -7.97
N LYS A 295 -20.24 2.05 -6.70
CA LYS A 295 -19.67 1.10 -5.73
C LYS A 295 -20.49 -0.17 -5.56
N VAL A 296 -21.82 -0.06 -5.45
CA VAL A 296 -22.72 -1.22 -5.28
C VAL A 296 -22.60 -2.17 -6.47
N GLN A 297 -22.76 -1.65 -7.68
CA GLN A 297 -22.67 -2.43 -8.93
C GLN A 297 -21.27 -3.03 -9.13
N LEU A 298 -20.21 -2.29 -8.77
CA LEU A 298 -18.84 -2.79 -8.80
C LEU A 298 -18.65 -3.99 -7.86
N ARG A 299 -19.25 -3.99 -6.66
CA ARG A 299 -19.23 -5.15 -5.76
C ARG A 299 -19.98 -6.35 -6.33
N GLU A 300 -21.11 -6.15 -7.01
CA GLU A 300 -21.87 -7.24 -7.66
C GLU A 300 -21.07 -7.89 -8.81
N MET A 301 -20.37 -7.08 -9.62
CA MET A 301 -19.49 -7.58 -10.67
C MET A 301 -18.29 -8.32 -10.10
N LEU A 302 -17.64 -7.75 -9.07
CA LEU A 302 -16.56 -8.41 -8.34
C LEU A 302 -17.01 -9.76 -7.76
N SER A 303 -18.21 -9.81 -7.16
CA SER A 303 -18.76 -11.05 -6.62
C SER A 303 -19.00 -12.10 -7.70
N SER A 304 -19.42 -11.67 -8.90
CA SER A 304 -19.59 -12.56 -10.06
C SER A 304 -18.24 -13.12 -10.54
N ASP A 305 -17.17 -12.35 -10.37
CA ASP A 305 -15.77 -12.75 -10.63
C ASP A 305 -15.13 -13.51 -9.46
N GLY A 306 -15.89 -13.86 -8.42
CA GLY A 306 -15.43 -14.62 -7.26
C GLY A 306 -14.73 -13.79 -6.17
N VAL A 307 -14.87 -12.47 -6.20
CA VAL A 307 -14.38 -11.53 -5.17
C VAL A 307 -15.58 -10.96 -4.40
N SER A 308 -15.87 -11.57 -3.26
CA SER A 308 -16.96 -11.20 -2.35
C SER A 308 -16.43 -10.96 -0.92
N GLU A 309 -17.33 -10.57 -0.01
CA GLU A 309 -16.98 -10.44 1.41
C GLU A 309 -16.41 -11.74 1.97
N ASP A 310 -17.09 -12.87 1.75
CA ASP A 310 -16.65 -14.18 2.24
C ASP A 310 -15.34 -14.65 1.59
N SER A 311 -15.05 -14.22 0.35
CA SER A 311 -13.77 -14.56 -0.27
C SER A 311 -12.63 -13.70 0.27
N ILE A 312 -12.88 -12.43 0.62
CA ILE A 312 -11.88 -11.47 1.13
C ILE A 312 -11.65 -11.62 2.64
N TYR A 313 -12.69 -12.02 3.36
CA TYR A 313 -12.71 -12.27 4.81
C TYR A 313 -13.23 -13.69 5.08
N PRO A 314 -12.45 -14.75 4.79
CA PRO A 314 -12.89 -16.13 4.96
C PRO A 314 -13.42 -16.39 6.38
N PRO A 315 -14.68 -16.80 6.56
CA PRO A 315 -15.29 -16.99 7.88
C PRO A 315 -14.82 -18.32 8.49
N LEU A 316 -13.58 -18.33 8.99
CA LEU A 316 -12.88 -19.53 9.46
C LEU A 316 -13.63 -20.26 10.58
N THR A 317 -14.31 -19.54 11.46
CA THR A 317 -15.01 -20.13 12.62
C THR A 317 -16.28 -20.87 12.17
N GLU A 318 -17.04 -20.26 11.28
CA GLU A 318 -18.27 -20.79 10.68
C GLU A 318 -17.92 -22.00 9.80
N THR A 319 -16.87 -21.87 8.99
CA THR A 319 -16.36 -22.95 8.14
C THR A 319 -15.86 -24.12 8.99
N THR A 320 -15.19 -23.87 10.10
CA THR A 320 -14.73 -24.94 11.01
C THR A 320 -15.90 -25.73 11.60
N ARG A 321 -17.02 -25.07 11.96
CA ARG A 321 -18.23 -25.76 12.46
C ARG A 321 -18.84 -26.66 11.38
N LEU A 322 -18.95 -26.15 10.16
CA LEU A 322 -19.44 -26.91 9.01
C LEU A 322 -18.54 -28.11 8.70
N LEU A 323 -17.22 -27.89 8.61
CA LEU A 323 -16.24 -28.94 8.32
C LEU A 323 -16.23 -30.03 9.38
N LYS A 324 -16.35 -29.66 10.67
CA LYS A 324 -16.49 -30.62 11.77
C LYS A 324 -17.77 -31.45 11.62
N HIS A 325 -18.90 -30.80 11.33
CA HIS A 325 -20.17 -31.49 11.12
C HIS A 325 -20.10 -32.49 9.96
N VAL A 326 -19.55 -32.08 8.82
CA VAL A 326 -19.34 -32.94 7.64
C VAL A 326 -18.37 -34.08 7.93
N ALA A 327 -17.26 -33.82 8.63
CA ALA A 327 -16.28 -34.86 8.96
C ALA A 327 -16.81 -35.90 9.95
N THR A 328 -17.84 -35.57 10.72
CA THR A 328 -18.49 -36.49 11.67
C THR A 328 -19.71 -37.21 11.10
N GLY A 329 -20.12 -36.90 9.87
CA GLY A 329 -21.23 -37.55 9.15
C GLY A 329 -20.73 -38.58 8.16
#